data_AF-A0A2M9L8X6-F1
#
_entry.id   AF-A0A2M9L8X6-F1
#
_cell.length_a   1.000
_cell.length_b   1.000
_cell.length_c   1.000
_cell.angle_alpha   90.00
_cell.angle_beta   90.00
_cell.angle_gamma   90.00
#
_symmetry.space_group_name_H-M   'P 1'
#
loop_
_entity.id
_entity.type
_entity.pdbx_description
1 polymer ?
#
loop_
_entity_poly.entity_id
_entity_poly.type
_entity_poly.pdbx_seq_one_letter_code
_entity_poly.pdbx_strand_id
1 'polypeptide(L)'
;MTAPVLTVDQVVDRMAKLAAELPVSDGVAVFNAMYLTVTRLVRDHLAVAYFDDPATMAELDAVFAARYLTAVDDDRAGRRPAACWRPLFELRAAANVHPLQFALAGMNAHIENDLPLAVLDTCRLTGRTPERLHPDYLRINSLLAEVEAQVRATLLPLPSVGDPLLHILGVWSIDRARDAAWASVLALWELHRLPPAYRLVADALSGSVGMVGRALLTPLSVN
;
A
#
# COMPACT_ATOMS: atom_id res chain seq x y z
N MET A 1 24.42 -8.20 6.50
CA MET A 1 23.35 -9.12 6.92
C MET A 1 22.03 -8.40 6.74
N THR A 2 21.24 -8.78 5.73
CA THR A 2 19.86 -8.32 5.59
C THR A 2 19.07 -8.89 6.77
N ALA A 3 18.34 -8.05 7.50
CA ALA A 3 17.43 -8.54 8.54
C ALA A 3 16.47 -9.58 7.92
N PRO A 4 16.12 -10.65 8.64
CA PRO A 4 15.16 -11.62 8.13
C PRO A 4 13.85 -10.91 7.80
N VAL A 5 13.32 -11.19 6.61
CA VAL A 5 11.99 -10.73 6.20
C VAL A 5 10.97 -11.33 7.18
N LEU A 6 10.00 -10.53 7.61
CA LEU A 6 8.94 -10.97 8.53
C LEU A 6 8.15 -12.12 7.88
N THR A 7 7.58 -13.04 8.67
CA THR A 7 6.53 -13.91 8.13
C THR A 7 5.21 -13.13 8.03
N VAL A 8 4.25 -13.62 7.25
CA VAL A 8 2.90 -13.03 7.16
C VAL A 8 2.24 -12.95 8.55
N ASP A 9 2.41 -13.96 9.41
CA ASP A 9 1.92 -13.92 10.79
C ASP A 9 2.59 -12.81 11.62
N GLN A 10 3.91 -12.65 11.50
CA GLN A 10 4.63 -11.58 12.19
C GLN A 10 4.21 -10.19 11.69
N VAL A 11 3.87 -10.06 10.41
CA VAL A 11 3.28 -8.83 9.85
C VAL A 11 1.93 -8.56 10.49
N VAL A 12 1.03 -9.54 10.51
CA VAL A 12 -0.31 -9.41 11.12
C VAL A 12 -0.21 -9.01 12.59
N ASP A 13 0.67 -9.66 13.36
CA ASP A 13 0.88 -9.35 14.77
C ASP A 13 1.39 -7.93 14.98
N ARG A 14 2.34 -7.49 14.13
CA ARG A 14 2.92 -6.16 14.22
C ARG A 14 1.91 -5.07 13.86
N MET A 15 1.09 -5.29 12.83
CA MET A 15 0.02 -4.38 12.44
C MET A 15 -1.12 -4.34 13.46
N ALA A 16 -1.44 -5.48 14.10
CA ALA A 16 -2.42 -5.54 15.19
C ALA A 16 -1.92 -4.76 16.41
N LYS A 17 -0.63 -4.89 16.76
CA LYS A 17 0.00 -4.07 17.80
C LYS A 17 -0.04 -2.58 17.46
N LEU A 18 0.28 -2.22 16.22
CA LEU A 18 0.18 -0.84 15.74
C LEU A 18 -1.24 -0.28 15.87
N ALA A 19 -2.27 -1.08 15.54
CA ALA A 19 -3.67 -0.70 15.68
C ALA A 19 -4.07 -0.44 17.15
N ALA A 20 -3.48 -1.17 18.10
CA ALA A 20 -3.75 -1.00 19.52
C ALA A 20 -3.05 0.24 20.13
N GLU A 21 -1.96 0.71 19.51
CA GLU A 21 -1.14 1.83 20.00
C GLU A 21 -1.60 3.19 19.48
N LEU A 22 -2.23 3.24 18.30
CA LEU A 22 -2.60 4.50 17.65
C LEU A 22 -4.04 4.93 17.97
N PRO A 23 -4.31 6.25 18.11
CA PRO A 23 -5.68 6.75 18.21
C PRO A 23 -6.50 6.37 16.99
N VAL A 24 -7.80 6.06 17.17
CA VAL A 24 -8.70 5.68 16.06
C VAL A 24 -8.82 6.77 14.99
N SER A 25 -8.68 8.05 15.38
CA SER A 25 -8.72 9.20 14.48
C SER A 25 -7.42 9.46 13.73
N ASP A 26 -6.35 8.73 14.03
CA ASP A 26 -5.05 8.89 13.38
C ASP A 26 -5.10 8.31 11.95
N GLY A 27 -4.70 9.11 10.95
CA GLY A 27 -4.71 8.68 9.56
C GLY A 27 -3.88 7.43 9.26
N VAL A 28 -2.79 7.22 9.99
CA VAL A 28 -1.99 5.98 9.89
C VAL A 28 -2.77 4.81 10.48
N ALA A 29 -3.53 5.01 11.57
CA ALA A 29 -4.39 3.97 12.13
C ALA A 29 -5.49 3.56 11.16
N VAL A 30 -6.09 4.53 10.45
CA VAL A 30 -7.12 4.28 9.44
C VAL A 30 -6.58 3.40 8.31
N PHE A 31 -5.44 3.78 7.72
CA PHE A 31 -4.81 2.96 6.68
C PHE A 31 -4.38 1.58 7.22
N ASN A 32 -3.77 1.53 8.41
CA ASN A 32 -3.32 0.27 9.02
C ASN A 32 -4.47 -0.72 9.23
N ALA A 33 -5.63 -0.25 9.69
CA ALA A 33 -6.80 -1.11 9.93
C ALA A 33 -7.31 -1.75 8.62
N MET A 34 -7.39 -0.96 7.56
CA MET A 34 -7.75 -1.45 6.22
C MET A 34 -6.70 -2.44 5.70
N TYR A 35 -5.42 -2.10 5.77
CA TYR A 35 -4.36 -2.97 5.27
C TYR A 35 -4.29 -4.29 6.09
N LEU A 36 -4.46 -4.24 7.40
CA LEU A 36 -4.51 -5.44 8.26
C LEU A 36 -5.62 -6.40 7.85
N THR A 37 -6.76 -5.86 7.39
CA THR A 37 -7.87 -6.66 6.88
C THR A 37 -7.45 -7.42 5.62
N VAL A 38 -6.79 -6.74 4.67
CA VAL A 38 -6.25 -7.35 3.45
C VAL A 38 -5.20 -8.40 3.77
N THR A 39 -4.24 -8.10 4.65
CA THR A 39 -3.16 -9.04 5.00
C THR A 39 -3.69 -10.31 5.66
N ARG A 40 -4.71 -10.19 6.52
CA ARG A 40 -5.38 -11.37 7.10
C ARG A 40 -6.07 -12.21 6.03
N LEU A 41 -6.75 -11.58 5.08
CA LEU A 41 -7.39 -12.28 3.96
C LEU A 41 -6.36 -13.03 3.11
N VAL A 42 -5.21 -12.41 2.80
CA VAL A 42 -4.11 -13.04 2.07
C VAL A 42 -3.54 -14.23 2.85
N ARG A 43 -3.26 -14.05 4.15
CA ARG A 43 -2.80 -15.12 5.04
C ARG A 43 -3.72 -16.33 5.01
N ASP A 44 -5.02 -16.11 5.12
CA ASP A 44 -6.00 -17.18 5.15
C ASP A 44 -6.07 -17.91 3.79
N HIS A 45 -5.88 -17.19 2.67
CA HIS A 45 -5.81 -17.76 1.31
C HIS A 45 -4.52 -18.51 1.00
N LEU A 46 -3.40 -18.13 1.63
CA LEU A 46 -2.14 -18.88 1.56
C LEU A 46 -2.29 -20.30 2.13
N ALA A 47 -3.21 -20.52 3.07
CA ALA A 47 -3.45 -21.82 3.70
C ALA A 47 -4.29 -22.79 2.85
N VAL A 48 -5.00 -22.31 1.81
CA VAL A 48 -5.99 -23.10 1.07
C VAL A 48 -5.65 -23.29 -0.42
N ALA A 49 -4.36 -23.23 -0.79
CA ALA A 49 -3.89 -23.43 -2.17
C ALA A 49 -4.57 -22.52 -3.22
N TYR A 50 -4.90 -21.28 -2.82
CA TYR A 50 -5.51 -20.29 -3.71
C TYR A 50 -4.53 -19.76 -4.77
N PHE A 51 -3.25 -19.65 -4.40
CA PHE A 51 -2.18 -19.16 -5.27
C PHE A 51 -1.47 -20.31 -5.99
N ASP A 52 -0.97 -20.07 -7.20
CA ASP A 52 -0.20 -21.05 -7.97
C ASP A 52 1.15 -21.27 -7.30
N ASP A 53 1.69 -20.22 -6.68
CA ASP A 53 2.89 -20.28 -5.85
C ASP A 53 2.68 -19.56 -4.50
N PRO A 54 2.10 -20.25 -3.51
CA PRO A 54 1.86 -19.69 -2.18
C PRO A 54 3.16 -19.25 -1.47
N ALA A 55 4.29 -19.92 -1.73
CA ALA A 55 5.55 -19.57 -1.08
C ALA A 55 6.08 -18.22 -1.57
N THR A 56 6.07 -18.00 -2.89
CA THR A 56 6.46 -16.68 -3.45
C THR A 56 5.46 -15.60 -3.08
N MET A 57 4.17 -15.91 -2.98
CA MET A 57 3.16 -14.95 -2.54
C MET A 57 3.31 -14.56 -1.07
N ALA A 58 3.67 -15.50 -0.19
CA ALA A 58 3.97 -15.21 1.21
C ALA A 58 5.21 -14.30 1.33
N GLU A 59 6.25 -14.54 0.52
CA GLU A 59 7.43 -13.68 0.47
C GLU A 59 7.06 -12.27 -0.02
N LEU A 60 6.28 -12.16 -1.09
CA LEU A 60 5.81 -10.88 -1.61
C LEU A 60 5.00 -10.11 -0.57
N ASP A 61 4.03 -10.75 0.08
CA ASP A 61 3.20 -10.11 1.12
C ASP A 61 4.07 -9.56 2.26
N ALA A 62 5.04 -10.34 2.71
CA ALA A 62 5.94 -9.93 3.78
C ALA A 62 6.89 -8.80 3.39
N VAL A 63 7.52 -8.88 2.21
CA VAL A 63 8.40 -7.82 1.69
C VAL A 63 7.59 -6.54 1.48
N PHE A 64 6.37 -6.66 0.96
CA PHE A 64 5.47 -5.54 0.73
C PHE A 64 5.11 -4.85 2.05
N ALA A 65 4.65 -5.60 3.04
CA ALA A 65 4.33 -5.08 4.37
C ALA A 65 5.53 -4.45 5.08
N ALA A 66 6.72 -5.04 4.92
CA ALA A 66 7.94 -4.50 5.51
C ALA A 66 8.25 -3.07 5.04
N ARG A 67 7.86 -2.69 3.81
CA ARG A 67 8.03 -1.31 3.30
C ARG A 67 7.20 -0.30 4.09
N TYR A 68 5.92 -0.60 4.27
CA TYR A 68 5.01 0.21 5.10
C TYR A 68 5.50 0.28 6.55
N LEU A 69 5.83 -0.86 7.15
CA LEU A 69 6.29 -0.92 8.54
C LEU A 69 7.61 -0.18 8.76
N THR A 70 8.51 -0.19 7.76
CA THR A 70 9.74 0.63 7.79
C THR A 70 9.40 2.12 7.79
N ALA A 71 8.42 2.56 6.99
CA ALA A 71 8.00 3.95 6.98
C ALA A 71 7.39 4.38 8.33
N VAL A 72 6.64 3.49 8.99
CA VAL A 72 6.14 3.71 10.36
C VAL A 72 7.27 3.81 11.37
N ASP A 73 8.27 2.93 11.29
CA ASP A 73 9.43 2.98 12.18
C ASP A 73 10.28 4.24 12.00
N ASP A 74 10.43 4.69 10.75
CA ASP A 74 11.14 5.93 10.43
C ASP A 74 10.43 7.12 11.06
N ASP A 75 9.12 7.25 10.87
CA ASP A 75 8.31 8.32 11.49
C ASP A 75 8.41 8.29 13.02
N ARG A 76 8.22 7.12 13.65
CA ARG A 76 8.30 6.95 15.12
C ARG A 76 9.67 7.32 15.67
N ALA A 77 10.74 7.06 14.91
CA ALA A 77 12.10 7.39 15.32
C ALA A 77 12.51 8.83 14.97
N GLY A 78 11.60 9.67 14.45
CA GLY A 78 11.90 11.02 13.99
C GLY A 78 12.82 11.06 12.77
N ARG A 79 12.98 9.93 12.06
CA ARG A 79 13.66 9.88 10.75
C ARG A 79 12.67 10.29 9.66
N ARG A 80 13.20 10.58 8.48
CA ARG A 80 12.39 11.00 7.34
C ARG A 80 11.92 9.78 6.54
N PRO A 81 10.61 9.47 6.49
CA PRO A 81 10.11 8.36 5.67
C PRO A 81 10.36 8.59 4.17
N ALA A 82 10.18 7.53 3.38
CA ALA A 82 10.17 7.60 1.91
C ALA A 82 9.17 8.66 1.41
N ALA A 83 9.49 9.31 0.28
CA ALA A 83 8.76 10.49 -0.18
C ALA A 83 7.25 10.22 -0.41
N CYS A 84 6.90 9.03 -0.90
CA CYS A 84 5.52 8.58 -1.09
C CYS A 84 4.68 8.57 0.21
N TRP A 85 5.31 8.27 1.34
CA TRP A 85 4.64 8.12 2.63
C TRP A 85 4.56 9.41 3.46
N ARG A 86 5.47 10.36 3.22
CA ARG A 86 5.56 11.62 3.99
C ARG A 86 4.22 12.35 4.16
N PRO A 87 3.37 12.52 3.12
CA PRO A 87 2.12 13.26 3.28
C PRO A 87 1.20 12.65 4.34
N LEU A 88 1.09 11.32 4.38
CA LEU A 88 0.23 10.64 5.35
C LEU A 88 0.73 10.88 6.77
N PHE A 89 2.03 10.72 7.01
CA PHE A 89 2.61 10.94 8.34
C PHE A 89 2.54 12.41 8.79
N GLU A 90 2.82 13.35 7.89
CA GLU A 90 2.75 14.79 8.18
C GLU A 90 1.32 15.27 8.48
N LEU A 91 0.31 14.69 7.82
CA LEU A 91 -1.09 15.11 7.92
C LEU A 91 -1.96 14.14 8.75
N ARG A 92 -1.38 13.13 9.40
CA ARG A 92 -2.09 12.05 10.11
C ARG A 92 -3.08 12.51 11.19
N ALA A 93 -2.93 13.74 11.69
CA ALA A 93 -3.80 14.35 12.69
C ALA A 93 -4.49 15.63 12.18
N ALA A 94 -4.47 15.87 10.87
CA ALA A 94 -5.04 17.07 10.27
C ALA A 94 -6.56 17.12 10.49
N ALA A 95 -7.05 18.24 11.00
CA ALA A 95 -8.48 18.51 11.08
C ALA A 95 -9.08 18.59 9.67
N ASN A 96 -10.35 18.20 9.54
CA ASN A 96 -11.13 18.26 8.30
C ASN A 96 -10.58 17.40 7.15
N VAL A 97 -9.74 16.41 7.45
CA VAL A 97 -9.39 15.33 6.51
C VAL A 97 -10.21 14.10 6.86
N HIS A 98 -10.98 13.59 5.89
CA HIS A 98 -11.87 12.47 6.12
C HIS A 98 -11.09 11.14 6.25
N PRO A 99 -11.52 10.17 7.09
CA PRO A 99 -10.89 8.85 7.18
C PRO A 99 -10.65 8.18 5.83
N LEU A 100 -11.59 8.32 4.89
CA LEU A 100 -11.43 7.80 3.54
C LEU A 100 -10.22 8.40 2.80
N GLN A 101 -9.92 9.68 2.99
CA GLN A 101 -8.74 10.32 2.37
C GLN A 101 -7.45 9.72 2.93
N PHE A 102 -7.41 9.42 4.23
CA PHE A 102 -6.26 8.72 4.84
C PHE A 102 -6.07 7.31 4.29
N ALA A 103 -7.16 6.55 4.15
CA ALA A 103 -7.12 5.21 3.54
C ALA A 103 -6.56 5.30 2.11
N LEU A 104 -7.12 6.18 1.28
CA LEU A 104 -6.69 6.37 -0.11
C LEU A 104 -5.25 6.86 -0.23
N ALA A 105 -4.80 7.79 0.63
CA ALA A 105 -3.42 8.26 0.62
C ALA A 105 -2.43 7.15 0.98
N GLY A 106 -2.78 6.29 1.95
CA GLY A 106 -1.98 5.12 2.27
C GLY A 106 -1.99 4.06 1.16
N MET A 107 -3.14 3.81 0.52
CA MET A 107 -3.22 2.91 -0.63
C MET A 107 -2.41 3.42 -1.82
N ASN A 108 -2.46 4.72 -2.09
CA ASN A 108 -1.65 5.37 -3.13
C ASN A 108 -0.15 5.15 -2.85
N ALA A 109 0.32 5.44 -1.63
CA ALA A 109 1.72 5.20 -1.27
C ALA A 109 2.12 3.72 -1.37
N HIS A 110 1.26 2.83 -0.89
CA HIS A 110 1.57 1.42 -0.81
C HIS A 110 1.48 0.74 -2.19
N ILE A 111 0.37 0.89 -2.90
CA ILE A 111 0.15 0.23 -4.19
C ILE A 111 1.05 0.83 -5.27
N GLU A 112 1.13 2.16 -5.41
CA GLU A 112 1.82 2.74 -6.58
C GLU A 112 3.34 2.85 -6.39
N ASN A 113 3.84 2.87 -5.15
CA ASN A 113 5.29 2.93 -4.88
C ASN A 113 5.85 1.65 -4.24
N ASP A 114 5.25 1.16 -3.15
CA ASP A 114 5.86 0.02 -2.44
C ASP A 114 5.71 -1.29 -3.22
N LEU A 115 4.57 -1.52 -3.87
CA LEU A 115 4.29 -2.79 -4.56
C LEU A 115 5.26 -3.05 -5.72
N PRO A 116 5.57 -2.08 -6.61
CA PRO A 116 6.58 -2.31 -7.65
C PRO A 116 7.94 -2.71 -7.07
N LEU A 117 8.38 -2.02 -6.03
CA LEU A 117 9.66 -2.30 -5.38
C LEU A 117 9.65 -3.66 -4.65
N ALA A 118 8.52 -4.02 -4.04
CA ALA A 118 8.34 -5.31 -3.36
C ALA A 118 8.36 -6.49 -4.34
N VAL A 119 7.72 -6.36 -5.51
CA VAL A 119 7.78 -7.38 -6.57
C VAL A 119 9.22 -7.60 -7.03
N LEU A 120 9.98 -6.53 -7.24
CA LEU A 120 11.38 -6.63 -7.68
C LEU A 120 12.30 -7.23 -6.62
N ASP A 121 12.12 -6.85 -5.35
CA ASP A 121 12.85 -7.47 -4.24
C ASP A 121 12.50 -8.94 -4.08
N THR A 122 11.22 -9.31 -4.23
CA THR A 122 10.78 -10.71 -4.21
C THR A 122 11.43 -11.50 -5.34
N CYS A 123 11.42 -10.97 -6.57
CA CYS A 123 12.10 -11.57 -7.72
C CYS A 123 13.58 -11.86 -7.41
N ARG A 124 14.27 -10.89 -6.78
CA ARG A 124 15.67 -11.04 -6.36
C ARG A 124 15.86 -12.10 -5.27
N LEU A 125 14.96 -12.17 -4.29
CA LEU A 125 15.03 -13.11 -3.16
C LEU A 125 14.72 -14.54 -3.60
N THR A 126 13.76 -14.73 -4.51
CA THR A 126 13.31 -16.06 -4.96
C THR A 126 13.98 -16.52 -6.25
N GLY A 127 14.79 -15.68 -6.91
CA GLY A 127 15.37 -15.95 -8.22
C GLY A 127 14.34 -16.05 -9.36
N ARG A 128 13.18 -15.40 -9.20
CA ARG A 128 12.09 -15.39 -10.19
C ARG A 128 12.12 -14.12 -11.02
N THR A 129 11.38 -14.13 -12.12
CA THR A 129 11.14 -12.95 -12.95
C THR A 129 9.72 -12.42 -12.73
N PRO A 130 9.45 -11.13 -13.02
CA PRO A 130 8.11 -10.56 -12.87
C PRO A 130 7.03 -11.39 -13.58
N GLU A 131 7.29 -11.92 -14.77
CA GLU A 131 6.32 -12.71 -15.54
C GLU A 131 5.87 -13.97 -14.78
N ARG A 132 6.73 -14.52 -13.92
CA ARG A 132 6.39 -15.68 -13.07
C ARG A 132 5.51 -15.31 -11.89
N LEU A 133 5.54 -14.06 -11.43
CA LEU A 133 4.70 -13.55 -10.34
C LEU A 133 3.36 -13.00 -10.87
N HIS A 134 3.30 -12.61 -12.15
CA HIS A 134 2.15 -11.92 -12.73
C HIS A 134 0.79 -12.64 -12.58
N PRO A 135 0.69 -13.99 -12.74
CA PRO A 135 -0.60 -14.67 -12.58
C PRO A 135 -1.20 -14.50 -11.18
N ASP A 136 -0.40 -14.73 -10.13
CA ASP A 136 -0.85 -14.56 -8.74
C ASP A 136 -0.99 -13.07 -8.37
N TYR A 137 -0.20 -12.19 -8.99
CA TYR A 137 -0.38 -10.74 -8.90
C TYR A 137 -1.75 -10.29 -9.41
N LEU A 138 -2.27 -10.88 -10.48
CA LEU A 138 -3.63 -10.58 -10.96
C LEU A 138 -4.70 -11.27 -10.11
N ARG A 139 -4.43 -12.49 -9.65
CA ARG A 139 -5.38 -13.28 -8.87
C ARG A 139 -5.81 -12.58 -7.58
N ILE A 140 -4.87 -11.91 -6.90
CA ILE A 140 -5.18 -11.16 -5.67
C ILE A 140 -6.18 -10.01 -5.90
N ASN A 141 -6.36 -9.51 -7.13
CA ASN A 141 -7.30 -8.42 -7.42
C ASN A 141 -8.73 -8.78 -7.02
N SER A 142 -9.13 -10.04 -7.17
CA SER A 142 -10.45 -10.50 -6.75
C SER A 142 -10.65 -10.38 -5.24
N LEU A 143 -9.61 -10.69 -4.44
CA LEU A 143 -9.64 -10.51 -2.99
C LEU A 143 -9.69 -9.02 -2.61
N LEU A 144 -8.96 -8.18 -3.33
CA LEU A 144 -8.96 -6.73 -3.08
C LEU A 144 -10.31 -6.08 -3.40
N ALA A 145 -11.01 -6.55 -4.43
CA ALA A 145 -12.35 -6.05 -4.79
C ALA A 145 -13.38 -6.31 -3.67
N GLU A 146 -13.29 -7.45 -2.97
CA GLU A 146 -14.14 -7.77 -1.82
C GLU A 146 -13.90 -6.78 -0.67
N VAL A 147 -12.64 -6.48 -0.37
CA VAL A 147 -12.28 -5.53 0.68
C VAL A 147 -12.67 -4.10 0.30
N GLU A 148 -12.50 -3.70 -0.98
CA GLU A 148 -12.95 -2.38 -1.45
C GLU A 148 -14.44 -2.17 -1.20
N ALA A 149 -15.26 -3.17 -1.55
CA ALA A 149 -16.70 -3.12 -1.33
C ALA A 149 -17.04 -2.95 0.16
N GLN A 150 -16.33 -3.66 1.04
CA GLN A 150 -16.52 -3.54 2.50
C GLN A 150 -16.10 -2.16 3.04
N VAL A 151 -14.95 -1.64 2.61
CA VAL A 151 -14.44 -0.32 3.01
C VAL A 151 -15.41 0.78 2.57
N ARG A 152 -15.89 0.69 1.32
CA ARG A 152 -16.87 1.61 0.76
C ARG A 152 -18.18 1.59 1.56
N ALA A 153 -18.67 0.41 1.94
CA ALA A 153 -19.89 0.28 2.73
C ALA A 153 -19.74 0.81 4.17
N THR A 154 -18.53 0.74 4.74
CA THR A 154 -18.28 1.13 6.15
C THR A 154 -17.95 2.61 6.29
N LEU A 155 -17.25 3.20 5.31
CA LEU A 155 -16.72 4.56 5.40
C LEU A 155 -17.56 5.61 4.65
N LEU A 156 -18.58 5.22 3.89
CA LEU A 156 -19.46 6.17 3.22
C LEU A 156 -20.82 6.30 3.91
N PRO A 157 -21.24 7.51 4.31
CA PRO A 157 -22.65 7.79 4.48
C PRO A 157 -23.37 7.79 3.12
N LEU A 158 -24.72 7.71 3.13
CA LEU A 158 -25.52 7.79 1.91
C LEU A 158 -25.16 9.07 1.11
N PRO A 159 -24.74 8.97 -0.15
CA PRO A 159 -24.20 10.11 -0.88
C PRO A 159 -25.25 11.15 -1.26
N SER A 160 -24.90 12.44 -1.14
CA SER A 160 -25.58 13.54 -1.83
C SER A 160 -24.87 13.89 -3.15
N VAL A 161 -25.63 14.36 -4.14
CA VAL A 161 -25.08 14.82 -5.43
C VAL A 161 -24.07 15.96 -5.19
N GLY A 162 -22.84 15.81 -5.71
CA GLY A 162 -21.78 16.81 -5.59
C GLY A 162 -20.82 16.63 -4.41
N ASP A 163 -20.89 15.51 -3.68
CA ASP A 163 -19.98 15.20 -2.58
C ASP A 163 -18.52 15.06 -3.09
N PRO A 164 -17.57 15.89 -2.60
CA PRO A 164 -16.14 15.80 -2.92
C PRO A 164 -15.56 14.39 -2.70
N LEU A 165 -16.07 13.63 -1.73
CA LEU A 165 -15.64 12.25 -1.48
C LEU A 165 -16.02 11.31 -2.61
N LEU A 166 -17.18 11.49 -3.24
CA LEU A 166 -17.59 10.72 -4.42
C LEU A 166 -16.71 11.02 -5.62
N HIS A 167 -16.30 12.28 -5.80
CA HIS A 167 -15.37 12.63 -6.87
C HIS A 167 -14.00 11.98 -6.66
N ILE A 168 -13.45 12.04 -5.44
CA ILE A 168 -12.19 11.37 -5.09
C ILE A 168 -12.28 9.86 -5.34
N LEU A 169 -13.38 9.22 -4.92
CA LEU A 169 -13.64 7.79 -5.16
C LEU A 169 -13.87 7.43 -6.62
N GLY A 170 -14.39 8.35 -7.43
CA GLY A 170 -14.60 8.12 -8.86
C GLY A 170 -13.29 8.18 -9.65
N VAL A 171 -12.32 8.97 -9.17
CA VAL A 171 -11.01 9.14 -9.82
C VAL A 171 -10.01 8.07 -9.39
N TRP A 172 -10.11 7.57 -8.15
CA TRP A 172 -9.16 6.59 -7.62
C TRP A 172 -9.75 5.17 -7.61
N SER A 173 -9.04 4.22 -8.23
CA SER A 173 -9.45 2.81 -8.39
C SER A 173 -8.26 1.89 -8.10
N ILE A 174 -8.49 0.86 -7.28
CA ILE A 174 -7.46 -0.14 -6.96
C ILE A 174 -6.92 -0.79 -8.23
N ASP A 175 -7.80 -1.18 -9.16
CA ASP A 175 -7.41 -1.82 -10.42
C ASP A 175 -6.47 -0.94 -11.23
N ARG A 176 -6.81 0.35 -11.40
CA ARG A 176 -5.96 1.30 -12.12
C ARG A 176 -4.61 1.52 -11.43
N ALA A 177 -4.62 1.66 -10.10
CA ALA A 177 -3.38 1.81 -9.33
C ALA A 177 -2.49 0.56 -9.46
N ARG A 178 -3.08 -0.63 -9.51
CA ARG A 178 -2.37 -1.90 -9.72
C ARG A 178 -1.85 -2.07 -11.14
N ASP A 179 -2.58 -1.61 -12.15
CA ASP A 179 -2.09 -1.58 -13.54
C ASP A 179 -0.87 -0.65 -13.66
N ALA A 180 -0.95 0.55 -13.05
CA ALA A 180 0.16 1.49 -13.00
C ALA A 180 1.37 0.94 -12.22
N ALA A 181 1.12 0.25 -11.11
CA ALA A 181 2.16 -0.43 -10.35
C ALA A 181 2.82 -1.53 -11.19
N TRP A 182 2.06 -2.31 -11.96
CA TRP A 182 2.63 -3.33 -12.84
C TRP A 182 3.47 -2.73 -13.97
N ALA A 183 3.02 -1.63 -14.57
CA ALA A 183 3.84 -0.89 -15.55
C ALA A 183 5.17 -0.42 -14.93
N SER A 184 5.14 0.04 -13.67
CA SER A 184 6.33 0.43 -12.92
C SER A 184 7.25 -0.76 -12.62
N VAL A 185 6.70 -1.95 -12.32
CA VAL A 185 7.49 -3.20 -12.18
C VAL A 185 8.28 -3.44 -13.46
N LEU A 186 7.62 -3.43 -14.63
CA LEU A 186 8.28 -3.73 -15.90
C LEU A 186 9.35 -2.69 -16.25
N ALA A 187 9.05 -1.40 -16.07
CA ALA A 187 10.01 -0.33 -16.35
C ALA A 187 11.25 -0.42 -15.44
N LEU A 188 11.04 -0.59 -14.13
CA LEU A 188 12.14 -0.72 -13.16
C LEU A 188 12.90 -2.04 -13.32
N TRP A 189 12.22 -3.11 -13.73
CA TRP A 189 12.87 -4.36 -14.10
C TRP A 189 13.83 -4.12 -15.25
N GLU A 190 13.45 -3.51 -16.38
CA GLU A 190 14.42 -3.25 -17.46
C GLU A 190 15.64 -2.42 -17.00
N LEU A 191 15.44 -1.51 -16.05
CA LEU A 191 16.49 -0.66 -15.49
C LEU A 191 17.33 -1.34 -14.40
N HIS A 192 17.01 -2.55 -13.93
CA HIS A 192 17.68 -3.18 -12.79
C HIS A 192 19.18 -3.39 -13.01
N ARG A 193 19.62 -3.51 -14.27
CA ARG A 193 21.03 -3.65 -14.66
C ARG A 193 21.78 -2.32 -14.77
N LEU A 194 21.09 -1.20 -14.56
CA LEU A 194 21.61 0.17 -14.61
C LEU A 194 21.30 0.89 -13.29
N PRO A 195 22.03 0.60 -12.19
CA PRO A 195 21.68 1.08 -10.85
C PRO A 195 21.46 2.60 -10.71
N PRO A 196 22.22 3.49 -11.40
CA PRO A 196 21.92 4.92 -11.37
C PRO A 196 20.55 5.27 -11.97
N ALA A 197 20.19 4.68 -13.11
CA ALA A 197 18.91 4.93 -13.77
C ALA A 197 17.74 4.36 -12.96
N TYR A 198 17.90 3.14 -12.44
CA TYR A 198 16.94 2.52 -11.53
C TYR A 198 16.60 3.44 -10.35
N ARG A 199 17.62 3.95 -9.65
CA ARG A 199 17.43 4.82 -8.48
C ARG A 199 16.71 6.12 -8.85
N LEU A 200 17.13 6.77 -9.95
CA LEU A 200 16.47 8.00 -10.41
C LEU A 200 14.98 7.79 -10.69
N VAL A 201 14.62 6.69 -11.36
CA VAL A 201 13.21 6.39 -11.67
C VAL A 201 12.44 6.01 -10.41
N ALA A 202 13.01 5.20 -9.51
CA ALA A 202 12.38 4.85 -8.24
C ALA A 202 12.17 6.08 -7.33
N ASP A 203 13.15 6.99 -7.27
CA ASP A 203 13.04 8.25 -6.51
C ASP A 203 11.98 9.17 -7.11
N ALA A 204 11.92 9.27 -8.45
CA ALA A 204 10.92 10.06 -9.16
C ALA A 204 9.49 9.49 -8.98
N LEU A 205 9.35 8.16 -8.97
CA LEU A 205 8.11 7.47 -8.64
C LEU A 205 7.68 7.82 -7.22
N SER A 206 8.56 7.64 -6.23
CA SER A 206 8.25 7.96 -4.83
C SER A 206 7.85 9.42 -4.63
N GLY A 207 8.55 10.35 -5.30
CA GLY A 207 8.23 11.78 -5.28
C GLY A 207 6.85 12.09 -5.89
N SER A 208 6.54 11.51 -7.05
CA SER A 208 5.26 11.70 -7.73
C SER A 208 4.09 11.14 -6.94
N VAL A 209 4.23 9.92 -6.41
CA VAL A 209 3.22 9.29 -5.54
C VAL A 209 3.01 10.12 -4.27
N GLY A 210 4.07 10.69 -3.70
CA GLY A 210 3.97 11.60 -2.55
C GLY A 210 3.24 12.90 -2.89
N MET A 211 3.40 13.44 -4.09
CA MET A 211 2.64 14.61 -4.55
C MET A 211 1.13 14.31 -4.63
N VAL A 212 0.77 13.18 -5.23
CA VAL A 212 -0.63 12.72 -5.29
C VAL A 212 -1.20 12.48 -3.89
N GLY A 213 -0.43 11.83 -3.00
CA GLY A 213 -0.81 11.61 -1.61
C GLY A 213 -1.13 12.91 -0.86
N ARG A 214 -0.36 13.98 -1.11
CA ARG A 214 -0.66 15.30 -0.54
C ARG A 214 -1.95 15.90 -1.09
N ALA A 215 -2.20 15.75 -2.39
CA ALA A 215 -3.45 16.23 -3.00
C ALA A 215 -4.68 15.47 -2.44
N LEU A 216 -4.57 14.15 -2.27
CA LEU A 216 -5.63 13.31 -1.67
C LEU A 216 -5.98 13.75 -0.25
N LEU A 217 -5.02 14.28 0.51
CA LEU A 217 -5.18 14.74 1.90
C LEU A 217 -5.56 16.22 2.02
N THR A 218 -6.02 16.85 0.92
CA THR A 218 -6.53 18.23 0.97
C THR A 218 -7.76 18.29 1.88
N PRO A 219 -7.77 19.13 2.94
CA PRO A 219 -8.92 19.24 3.83
C PRO A 219 -10.19 19.60 3.08
N LEU A 220 -11.30 18.96 3.42
CA LEU A 220 -12.62 19.29 2.89
C LEU A 220 -13.20 20.44 3.72
N SER A 221 -13.78 21.45 3.06
CA SER A 221 -14.48 22.52 3.76
C SER A 221 -15.66 21.95 4.54
N VAL A 222 -15.70 22.22 5.84
CA VAL A 222 -16.88 21.94 6.66
C VAL A 222 -17.90 23.02 6.33
N ASN A 223 -19.01 22.66 5.68
CA ASN A 223 -20.21 23.50 5.68
C ASN A 223 -21.02 23.24 6.95
#